data_AF-A0A9P6J967-F1
#
_entry.id   AF-A0A9P6J967-F1
#
_cell.length_a   1.000
_cell.length_b   1.000
_cell.length_c   1.000
_cell.angle_alpha   90.00
_cell.angle_beta   90.00
_cell.angle_gamma   90.00
#
_symmetry.space_group_name_H-M   'P 1'
#
loop_
_entity.id
_entity.type
_entity.pdbx_description
1 polymer ?
#
loop_
_entity_poly.entity_id
_entity_poly.type
_entity_poly.pdbx_seq_one_letter_code
_entity_poly.pdbx_strand_id
1 'polypeptide(L)'
;MVVLSAVVFLISILGCASAISEIKRVIVTYGVLLSILIVLQLFLLIYALTRHDQTLQDLETRLHCCGYETVTDRAVPKTSKYACRDSPAFGYQTACKEQLKDAYSRHEGMFLGVIAGIEVLQVSENQSPSFNIQLPSL
;
A
#
# COMPACT_ATOMS: atom_id res chain seq x y z
N MET A 1 6.69 -1.55 6.59
CA MET A 1 7.11 -0.77 5.40
C MET A 1 8.30 -1.38 4.68
N VAL A 2 9.40 -1.74 5.36
CA VAL A 2 10.59 -2.36 4.71
C VAL A 2 10.27 -3.67 3.99
N VAL A 3 9.57 -4.61 4.65
CA VAL A 3 9.19 -5.90 4.04
C VAL A 3 8.30 -5.69 2.82
N LEU A 4 7.37 -4.73 2.89
CA LEU A 4 6.43 -4.42 1.82
C LEU A 4 7.16 -3.82 0.61
N SER A 5 8.14 -2.94 0.85
CA SER A 5 9.00 -2.38 -0.21
C SER A 5 9.89 -3.45 -0.86
N ALA A 6 10.48 -4.35 -0.09
CA ALA A 6 11.28 -5.45 -0.62
C ALA A 6 10.45 -6.41 -1.49
N VAL A 7 9.22 -6.70 -1.07
CA VAL A 7 8.28 -7.53 -1.84
C VAL A 7 7.88 -6.85 -3.15
N VAL A 8 7.51 -5.56 -3.11
CA VAL A 8 7.17 -4.80 -4.32
C VAL A 8 8.36 -4.74 -5.30
N PHE A 9 9.57 -4.58 -4.79
CA PHE A 9 10.80 -4.61 -5.59
C PHE A 9 11.02 -5.97 -6.28
N LEU A 10 10.84 -7.08 -5.55
CA LEU A 10 10.93 -8.43 -6.13
C LEU A 10 9.87 -8.67 -7.21
N ILE A 11 8.64 -8.21 -6.99
CA ILE A 11 7.57 -8.28 -8.00
C ILE A 11 7.98 -7.53 -9.27
N SER A 12 8.57 -6.34 -9.13
CA SER A 12 9.00 -5.53 -10.27
C SER A 12 10.10 -6.22 -11.09
N ILE A 13 11.12 -6.80 -10.43
CA ILE A 13 12.18 -7.57 -11.12
C ILE A 13 11.59 -8.78 -11.87
N LEU A 14 10.68 -9.52 -11.22
CA LEU A 14 10.04 -10.69 -11.81
C LEU A 14 9.12 -10.32 -12.98
N GLY A 15 8.44 -9.17 -12.91
CA GLY A 15 7.67 -8.62 -14.03
C GLY A 15 8.55 -8.31 -15.24
N CYS A 16 9.69 -7.64 -15.03
CA CYS A 16 10.65 -7.36 -16.11
C CYS A 16 11.23 -8.65 -16.72
N ALA A 17 11.55 -9.66 -15.91
CA ALA A 17 12.04 -10.94 -16.40
C ALA A 17 10.98 -11.71 -17.21
N SER A 18 9.70 -11.60 -16.82
CA SER A 18 8.59 -12.30 -17.48
C SER A 18 8.34 -11.78 -18.91
N ALA A 19 8.52 -10.48 -19.15
CA ALA A 19 8.35 -9.87 -20.47
C ALA A 19 9.37 -10.38 -21.51
N ILE A 20 10.55 -10.81 -21.05
CA ILE A 20 11.63 -11.31 -21.92
C ILE A 20 11.48 -12.82 -22.19
N SER A 21 10.71 -13.54 -21.37
CA SER A 21 10.54 -14.99 -21.51
C SER A 21 9.33 -15.35 -22.39
N GLU A 22 9.54 -15.95 -23.55
CA GLU A 22 8.49 -16.57 -24.39
C GLU A 22 7.85 -17.83 -23.76
N ILE A 23 8.30 -18.23 -22.57
CA ILE A 23 7.90 -19.48 -21.94
C ILE A 23 6.60 -19.26 -21.18
N LYS A 24 5.48 -19.72 -21.74
CA LYS A 24 4.12 -19.70 -21.13
C LYS A 24 4.09 -20.20 -19.67
N ARG A 25 5.02 -21.08 -19.29
CA ARG A 25 5.17 -21.59 -17.92
C ARG A 25 5.56 -20.51 -16.91
N VAL A 26 6.35 -19.51 -17.30
CA VAL A 26 6.83 -18.43 -16.42
C VAL A 26 5.67 -17.54 -15.99
N ILE A 27 4.78 -17.19 -16.93
CA ILE A 27 3.59 -16.38 -16.67
C ILE A 27 2.68 -17.04 -15.62
N VAL A 28 2.43 -18.35 -15.76
CA VAL A 28 1.60 -19.10 -14.79
C VAL A 28 2.25 -19.11 -13.40
N THR A 29 3.56 -19.36 -13.35
CA THR A 29 4.29 -19.41 -12.07
C THR A 29 4.28 -18.05 -11.36
N TYR A 30 4.41 -16.96 -12.12
CA TYR A 30 4.30 -15.60 -11.62
C TYR A 30 2.90 -15.28 -11.10
N GLY A 31 1.85 -15.69 -11.81
CA GLY A 31 0.47 -15.53 -11.36
C GLY A 31 0.19 -16.23 -10.03
N VAL A 32 0.72 -17.44 -9.84
CA VAL A 32 0.60 -18.16 -8.55
C VAL A 32 1.35 -17.41 -7.44
N LEU A 33 2.57 -16.92 -7.70
CA LEU A 33 3.35 -16.17 -6.73
C LEU A 33 2.64 -14.87 -6.30
N LEU A 34 2.10 -14.11 -7.26
CA LEU A 34 1.32 -12.90 -6.98
C LEU A 34 0.07 -13.20 -6.15
N SER A 35 -0.65 -14.28 -6.47
CA SER A 35 -1.83 -14.69 -5.71
C SER A 35 -1.49 -14.99 -4.25
N ILE A 36 -0.40 -15.73 -3.99
CA ILE A 36 0.09 -16.00 -2.62
C ILE A 36 0.43 -14.70 -1.89
N LEU A 37 1.10 -13.76 -2.56
CA LEU A 37 1.47 -12.48 -1.97
C LEU A 37 0.25 -11.63 -1.62
N ILE A 38 -0.78 -11.60 -2.46
CA ILE A 38 -2.04 -10.90 -2.17
C ILE A 38 -2.70 -11.49 -0.93
N VAL A 39 -2.78 -12.82 -0.84
CA VAL A 39 -3.37 -13.49 0.34
C VAL A 39 -2.57 -13.17 1.61
N LEU A 40 -1.24 -13.20 1.53
CA LEU A 40 -0.36 -12.85 2.66
C LEU A 40 -0.52 -11.38 3.09
N GLN A 41 -0.60 -10.45 2.14
CA GLN A 41 -0.83 -9.04 2.42
C GLN A 41 -2.19 -8.81 3.09
N LEU A 42 -3.24 -9.47 2.59
CA LEU A 42 -4.58 -9.40 3.18
C LEU A 42 -4.60 -9.94 4.61
N PHE A 43 -3.91 -11.06 4.85
CA PHE A 43 -3.77 -11.63 6.18
C PHE A 43 -3.03 -10.69 7.15
N LEU A 44 -1.91 -10.10 6.71
CA LEU A 44 -1.16 -9.13 7.50
C LEU A 44 -1.97 -7.87 7.81
N LEU A 45 -2.77 -7.39 6.84
CA LEU A 45 -3.68 -6.27 7.04
C LEU A 45 -4.71 -6.59 8.13
N ILE A 46 -5.37 -7.75 8.05
CA ILE A 46 -6.35 -8.21 9.06
C ILE A 46 -5.66 -8.37 10.43
N TYR A 47 -4.46 -8.93 10.47
CA TYR A 47 -3.69 -9.07 11.70
C TYR A 47 -3.29 -7.71 12.31
N ALA A 48 -2.91 -6.74 11.48
CA ALA A 48 -2.60 -5.39 11.92
C ALA A 48 -3.85 -4.66 12.45
N LEU A 49 -5.00 -4.84 11.80
CA LEU A 49 -6.29 -4.30 12.26
C LEU A 49 -6.71 -4.90 13.61
N THR A 50 -6.44 -6.18 13.86
CA THR A 50 -6.78 -6.79 15.17
C THR A 50 -5.86 -6.33 16.31
N ARG A 51 -4.62 -5.87 16.02
CA ARG A 51 -3.66 -5.32 17.00
C ARG A 51 -3.70 -3.79 17.15
N HIS A 52 -4.84 -3.16 16.86
CA HIS A 52 -4.98 -1.70 16.80
C HIS A 52 -4.51 -0.92 18.03
N ASP A 53 -4.55 -1.49 19.24
CA ASP A 53 -4.25 -0.74 20.47
C ASP A 53 -2.78 -0.30 20.59
N GLN A 54 -1.83 -1.11 20.10
CA GLN A 54 -0.40 -0.78 20.18
C GLN A 54 0.05 0.13 19.05
N THR A 55 -0.54 -0.04 17.86
CA THR A 55 -0.21 0.77 16.68
C THR A 55 -0.73 2.19 16.83
N LEU A 56 -1.84 2.39 17.55
CA LEU A 56 -2.38 3.73 17.80
C LEU A 56 -1.41 4.61 18.60
N GLN A 57 -0.68 4.04 19.56
CA GLN A 57 0.30 4.79 20.37
C GLN A 57 1.47 5.31 19.54
N ASP A 58 1.98 4.49 18.62
CA ASP A 58 3.06 4.91 17.72
C ASP A 58 2.58 5.98 16.74
N LEU A 59 1.33 5.86 16.27
CA LEU A 59 0.67 6.85 15.42
C LEU A 59 0.48 8.19 16.13
N GLU A 60 -0.07 8.20 17.35
CA GLU A 60 -0.26 9.42 18.16
C GLU A 60 1.08 10.13 18.43
N THR A 61 2.13 9.36 18.70
CA THR A 61 3.49 9.89 18.94
C THR A 61 4.11 10.47 17.67
N ARG A 62 3.93 9.82 16.50
CA ARG A 62 4.52 10.28 15.23
C ARG A 62 3.77 11.44 14.58
N LEU A 63 2.44 11.44 14.67
CA LEU A 63 1.57 12.42 14.01
C LEU A 63 1.23 13.60 14.93
N HIS A 64 1.73 13.62 16.17
CA HIS A 64 1.49 14.70 17.11
C HIS A 64 -0.02 15.02 17.22
N CYS A 65 -0.82 13.98 17.45
CA CYS A 65 -2.27 14.05 17.53
C CYS A 65 -2.76 13.16 18.69
N CYS A 66 -3.99 13.38 19.15
CA CYS A 66 -4.58 12.55 20.18
C CYS A 66 -5.96 12.04 19.77
N GLY A 67 -6.18 10.75 20.00
CA GLY A 67 -7.43 10.08 19.71
C GLY A 67 -7.66 9.92 18.21
N TYR A 68 -8.54 8.99 17.86
CA TYR A 68 -8.80 8.67 16.45
C TYR A 68 -9.81 9.63 15.83
N GLU A 69 -11.09 9.54 16.22
CA GLU A 69 -12.14 10.44 15.71
C GLU A 69 -12.26 11.74 16.50
N THR A 70 -12.06 11.67 17.81
CA THR A 70 -12.11 12.83 18.71
C THR A 70 -10.95 12.79 19.69
N VAL A 71 -10.55 13.95 20.21
CA VAL A 71 -9.45 14.09 21.18
C VAL A 71 -9.70 13.37 22.52
N THR A 72 -10.93 12.92 22.76
CA THR A 72 -11.30 12.17 23.97
C THR A 72 -11.46 10.66 23.73
N ASP A 73 -11.41 10.23 22.46
CA ASP A 73 -11.63 8.83 22.10
C ASP A 73 -10.30 8.06 22.11
N ARG A 74 -10.28 6.91 22.80
CA ARG A 74 -9.11 6.01 22.92
C ARG A 74 -7.79 6.67 23.35
N ALA A 75 -7.84 7.77 24.11
CA ALA A 75 -6.65 8.47 24.58
C ALA A 75 -5.69 7.53 25.34
N VAL A 76 -4.43 7.49 24.94
CA VAL A 76 -3.35 6.82 25.66
C VAL A 76 -2.53 7.86 26.44
N PRO A 77 -2.26 7.65 27.74
CA PRO A 77 -2.68 6.53 28.57
C PRO A 77 -4.16 6.61 28.99
N LYS A 78 -4.82 5.45 29.17
CA LYS A 78 -6.24 5.34 29.56
C LYS A 78 -6.52 5.77 31.02
N THR A 79 -5.66 6.60 31.61
CA THR A 79 -5.77 7.03 33.02
C THR A 79 -6.94 7.98 33.24
N SER A 80 -7.25 8.84 32.27
CA SER A 80 -8.42 9.72 32.30
C SER A 80 -8.89 10.09 30.90
N LYS A 81 -10.16 10.48 30.76
CA LYS A 81 -10.75 10.93 29.47
C LYS A 81 -10.08 12.21 28.91
N TYR A 82 -9.38 12.95 29.76
CA TYR A 82 -8.68 14.19 29.41
C TYR A 82 -7.16 14.04 29.49
N ALA A 83 -6.64 12.82 29.64
CA ALA A 83 -5.21 12.55 29.82
C ALA A 83 -4.35 13.17 28.71
N CYS A 84 -4.84 13.18 27.46
CA CYS A 84 -4.15 13.86 26.37
C CYS A 84 -4.15 15.40 26.49
N ARG A 85 -5.28 16.00 26.89
CA ARG A 85 -5.39 17.46 26.96
C ARG A 85 -4.56 18.03 28.12
N ASP A 86 -4.48 17.27 29.19
CA ASP A 86 -3.81 17.68 30.42
C ASP A 86 -2.33 17.24 30.46
N SER A 87 -1.90 16.35 29.56
CA SER A 87 -0.51 15.91 29.50
C SER A 87 0.37 17.01 28.90
N PRO A 88 1.38 17.51 29.64
CA PRO A 88 2.30 18.54 29.13
C PRO A 88 3.15 18.05 27.95
N ALA A 89 3.18 16.73 27.69
CA ALA A 89 3.92 16.13 26.58
C ALA A 89 3.09 15.94 25.30
N PHE A 90 1.75 15.95 25.38
CA PHE A 90 0.87 15.53 24.27
C PHE A 90 -0.38 16.43 24.10
N GLY A 91 -0.30 17.71 24.49
CA GLY A 91 -1.40 18.69 24.47
C GLY A 91 -1.94 19.07 23.07
N TYR A 92 -2.28 18.06 22.26
CA TYR A 92 -2.79 18.19 20.91
C TYR A 92 -4.29 18.39 20.93
N GLN A 93 -4.77 19.39 20.20
CA GLN A 93 -6.20 19.70 20.08
C GLN A 93 -6.84 19.12 18.81
N THR A 94 -6.05 18.43 17.99
CA THR A 94 -6.47 17.87 16.70
C THR A 94 -6.55 16.35 16.76
N ALA A 95 -7.65 15.79 16.25
CA ALA A 95 -7.82 14.34 16.13
C ALA A 95 -6.92 13.77 15.03
N CYS A 96 -6.40 12.56 15.22
CA CYS A 96 -5.51 11.93 14.23
C CYS A 96 -6.20 11.69 12.87
N LYS A 97 -7.52 11.50 12.85
CA LYS A 97 -8.29 11.30 11.61
C LYS A 97 -8.12 12.45 10.62
N GLU A 98 -8.04 13.70 11.07
CA GLU A 98 -7.89 14.84 10.17
C GLU A 98 -6.51 14.87 9.52
N GLN A 99 -5.44 14.69 10.31
CA GLN A 99 -4.08 14.63 9.77
C GLN A 99 -3.88 13.42 8.85
N LEU A 100 -4.47 12.28 9.21
CA LEU A 100 -4.38 11.07 8.39
C LEU A 100 -5.14 11.23 7.07
N LYS A 101 -6.33 11.85 7.11
CA LYS A 101 -7.13 12.14 5.92
C LYS A 101 -6.41 13.13 5.00
N ASP A 102 -5.79 14.16 5.58
CA ASP A 102 -5.04 15.15 4.82
C ASP A 102 -3.77 14.54 4.19
N ALA A 103 -3.02 13.72 4.94
CA ALA A 103 -1.88 12.97 4.39
C ALA A 103 -2.31 11.99 3.29
N TYR A 104 -3.44 11.29 3.47
CA TYR A 104 -3.98 10.37 2.48
C TYR A 104 -4.44 11.08 1.21
N SER A 105 -5.19 12.18 1.35
CA SER A 105 -5.74 12.93 0.22
C SER A 105 -4.64 13.50 -0.68
N ARG A 106 -3.49 13.90 -0.13
CA ARG A 106 -2.34 14.34 -0.92
C ARG A 106 -1.69 13.22 -1.74
N HIS A 107 -1.75 11.98 -1.26
CA HIS A 107 -1.14 10.83 -1.94
C HIS A 107 -2.09 10.07 -2.86
N GLU A 108 -3.40 10.28 -2.73
CA GLU A 108 -4.43 9.64 -3.57
C GLU A 108 -4.18 9.90 -5.07
N GLY A 109 -3.84 11.13 -5.45
CA GLY A 109 -3.54 11.49 -6.84
C GLY A 109 -2.34 10.74 -7.42
N MET A 110 -1.32 10.44 -6.60
CA MET A 110 -0.16 9.67 -7.05
C MET A 110 -0.53 8.20 -7.29
N PHE A 111 -1.34 7.60 -6.41
CA PHE A 111 -1.81 6.22 -6.58
C PHE A 111 -2.70 6.06 -7.81
N LEU A 112 -3.67 6.98 -8.00
CA LEU A 112 -4.53 6.96 -9.18
C LEU A 112 -3.75 7.18 -10.48
N GLY A 113 -2.74 8.05 -10.47
CA GLY A 113 -1.85 8.25 -11.60
C GLY A 113 -1.07 6.99 -11.98
N VAL A 114 -0.56 6.24 -11.01
CA VAL A 114 0.14 4.97 -11.26
C VAL A 114 -0.79 3.93 -11.87
N ILE A 115 -2.00 3.77 -11.32
CA ILE A 115 -2.99 2.81 -11.83
C ILE A 115 -3.39 3.16 -13.27
N ALA A 116 -3.73 4.44 -13.52
CA ALA A 116 -4.08 4.89 -14.86
C ALA A 116 -2.94 4.72 -15.86
N GLY A 117 -1.68 4.94 -15.45
CA GLY A 117 -0.51 4.73 -16.30
C GLY A 117 -0.33 3.27 -16.72
N ILE A 118 -0.62 2.32 -15.82
CA ILE A 118 -0.55 0.89 -16.13
C ILE A 118 -1.60 0.49 -17.18
N GLU A 119 -2.84 0.97 -17.05
CA GLU A 119 -3.93 0.69 -18.01
C GLU A 119 -3.59 1.24 -19.41
N VAL A 120 -3.03 2.46 -19.49
CA VAL A 120 -2.60 3.06 -20.77
C VAL A 120 -1.49 2.24 -21.44
N LEU A 121 -0.54 1.73 -20.65
CA LEU A 121 0.51 0.83 -21.17
C LEU A 121 -0.09 -0.46 -21.73
N GLN A 122 -1.02 -1.09 -21.01
CA GLN A 122 -1.68 -2.32 -21.46
C GLN A 122 -2.50 -2.12 -22.75
N VAL A 123 -3.17 -0.97 -22.89
CA VAL A 123 -3.89 -0.62 -24.13
C VAL A 123 -2.94 -0.41 -25.30
N SER A 124 -1.77 0.19 -25.07
CA SER A 124 -0.78 0.41 -26.14
C SER A 124 -0.17 -0.88 -26.68
N GLU A 125 0.00 -1.89 -25.84
CA GLU A 125 0.57 -3.19 -26.25
C GLU A 125 -0.43 -4.07 -26.98
N ASN A 126 -1.71 -3.98 -26.62
CA ASN A 126 -2.80 -4.69 -27.32
C ASN A 126 -3.07 -4.13 -28.73
N GLN A 127 -2.47 -2.98 -29.07
CA GLN A 127 -2.47 -2.37 -30.39
C GLN A 127 -1.17 -2.65 -31.18
N SER A 128 -0.39 -3.67 -30.83
CA SER A 128 0.62 -4.20 -31.76
C SER A 128 -0.08 -5.14 -32.76
N PRO A 129 -0.36 -4.71 -34.00
CA PRO A 129 -0.79 -5.63 -35.05
C PRO A 129 0.31 -6.67 -35.24
N SER A 130 -0.05 -7.95 -35.23
CA SER A 130 0.83 -9.06 -35.58
C SER A 130 1.63 -8.72 -36.84
N PHE A 131 2.89 -8.31 -36.66
CA PHE A 131 3.82 -8.13 -37.76
C PHE A 131 4.18 -9.55 -38.21
N ASN A 132 3.45 -10.01 -39.22
CA ASN A 132 3.61 -11.31 -39.82
C ASN A 132 4.95 -11.30 -40.58
N ILE A 133 6.05 -11.61 -39.88
CA ILE A 133 7.36 -11.80 -40.49
C ILE A 133 7.29 -13.12 -41.26
N GLN A 134 6.87 -13.02 -42.51
CA GLN A 134 6.99 -14.10 -43.47
C GLN A 134 8.49 -14.28 -43.77
N LEU A 135 9.13 -15.26 -43.14
CA LEU A 135 10.50 -15.66 -43.48
C LEU A 135 10.51 -16.16 -44.93
N PRO A 136 11.38 -15.63 -45.81
CA PRO A 136 11.59 -16.23 -47.13
C PRO A 136 12.26 -17.59 -46.96
N SER A 137 11.62 -18.63 -47.49
CA SER A 137 12.21 -19.96 -47.64
C SER A 137 13.38 -19.88 -48.62
N LEU A 138 14.59 -20.15 -48.13
CA LEU A 138 15.79 -20.36 -48.94
C LEU A 138 16.15 -21.85 -48.92
#